data_AF-A0A7X6CGN7-F1
#
_entry.id   AF-A0A7X6CGN7-F1
#
_cell.length_a   1.000
_cell.length_b   1.000
_cell.length_c   1.000
_cell.angle_alpha   90.00
_cell.angle_beta   90.00
_cell.angle_gamma   90.00
#
_symmetry.space_group_name_H-M   'P 1'
#
loop_
_entity.id
_entity.type
_entity.pdbx_description
1 polymer ?
#
loop_
_entity_poly.entity_id
_entity_poly.type
_entity_poly.pdbx_seq_one_letter_code
_entity_poly.pdbx_strand_id
1 'polypeptide(L)'
;MSTLLSKNPNERSSTSALGAMKDSDTHLFMGSIISIVSSDTTASRVTDDRALLAAADRTSSGITLRAISSSEATQKSLSELRKLSGLTWEQLAKLFNVSRRSLHFWASGQPLSRFNEEQLNRLLEAIQYIDRGSANLNRSLLLKGSNGHLFFDLLVAGKYEEFKKIVGCGNAPQKPQLSSLSEDTLAASRPQNPADLVDAFQEPIHREVGRSRSARAARSRKNNSGQ
;
A
#
# COMPACT_ATOMS: atom_id res chain seq x y z
N MET A 1 16.11 -42.11 57.73
CA MET A 1 17.15 -41.05 57.79
C MET A 1 17.82 -40.99 56.43
N SER A 2 17.70 -39.85 55.73
CA SER A 2 18.64 -39.34 54.68
C SER A 2 18.06 -38.08 54.01
N THR A 3 18.59 -36.92 54.42
CA THR A 3 18.94 -35.70 53.65
C THR A 3 18.01 -35.29 52.47
N LEU A 4 17.16 -34.27 52.55
CA LEU A 4 17.41 -32.81 52.60
C LEU A 4 18.59 -32.30 51.74
N LEU A 5 18.27 -31.76 50.55
CA LEU A 5 19.13 -30.79 49.85
C LEU A 5 18.26 -29.68 49.25
N SER A 6 18.28 -28.51 49.89
CA SER A 6 17.82 -27.25 49.33
C SER A 6 18.92 -26.62 48.48
N LYS A 7 18.57 -25.93 47.37
CA LYS A 7 19.20 -24.63 47.06
C LYS A 7 18.41 -23.83 46.02
N ASN A 8 18.04 -22.61 46.40
CA ASN A 8 17.41 -21.58 45.56
C ASN A 8 18.36 -21.05 44.47
N PRO A 9 17.86 -20.62 43.31
CA PRO A 9 18.60 -19.78 42.37
C PRO A 9 18.17 -18.31 42.50
N ASN A 10 19.04 -17.47 43.05
CA ASN A 10 18.98 -16.03 42.80
C ASN A 10 20.34 -15.41 43.06
N GLU A 11 21.05 -15.04 42.00
CA GLU A 11 22.05 -13.97 42.07
C GLU A 11 22.28 -13.41 40.66
N ARG A 12 21.73 -12.22 40.43
CA ARG A 12 22.15 -11.30 39.39
C ARG A 12 23.40 -10.59 39.88
N SER A 13 24.44 -10.52 39.04
CA SER A 13 25.28 -9.32 38.83
C SER A 13 26.51 -9.71 38.01
N SER A 14 26.65 -9.17 36.80
CA SER A 14 27.95 -8.97 36.18
C SER A 14 27.85 -7.92 35.09
N THR A 15 28.09 -6.68 35.49
CA THR A 15 28.67 -5.65 34.63
C THR A 15 30.19 -5.79 34.70
N SER A 16 30.87 -5.92 33.57
CA SER A 16 32.27 -5.48 33.44
C SER A 16 32.61 -5.29 31.97
N ALA A 17 33.03 -4.07 31.68
CA ALA A 17 33.76 -3.68 30.49
C ALA A 17 35.25 -3.94 30.73
N LEU A 18 35.92 -4.64 29.81
CA LEU A 18 37.33 -4.44 29.44
C LEU A 18 37.65 -5.37 28.25
N GLY A 19 38.36 -4.85 27.26
CA GLY A 19 38.57 -5.50 25.96
C GLY A 19 39.75 -6.46 25.85
N ALA A 20 39.88 -7.02 24.65
CA ALA A 20 41.09 -7.53 23.99
C ALA A 20 40.71 -7.74 22.50
N MET A 21 41.11 -6.89 21.55
CA MET A 21 42.38 -6.89 20.81
C MET A 21 42.86 -8.27 20.32
N LYS A 22 42.81 -8.46 18.99
CA LYS A 22 43.77 -9.11 18.08
C LYS A 22 43.25 -8.88 16.65
N ASP A 23 43.90 -8.02 15.87
CA ASP A 23 44.94 -8.35 14.86
C ASP A 23 44.36 -9.19 13.72
N SER A 24 44.59 -8.95 12.44
CA SER A 24 45.44 -8.08 11.62
C SER A 24 44.80 -8.15 10.20
N ASP A 25 45.10 -7.39 9.15
CA ASP A 25 46.41 -7.14 8.56
C ASP A 25 46.26 -6.23 7.33
N THR A 26 47.27 -5.38 7.15
CA THR A 26 47.88 -4.87 5.91
C THR A 26 47.03 -4.41 4.70
N HIS A 27 47.24 -3.17 4.26
CA HIS A 27 48.11 -2.88 3.11
C HIS A 27 48.51 -1.39 3.02
N LEU A 28 49.82 -1.16 2.95
CA LEU A 28 50.53 0.11 2.79
C LEU A 28 50.88 0.37 1.31
N PHE A 29 50.72 1.63 0.90
CA PHE A 29 51.61 2.47 0.08
C PHE A 29 52.24 2.01 -1.26
N MET A 30 52.06 2.90 -2.24
CA MET A 30 52.99 3.40 -3.29
C MET A 30 53.55 2.47 -4.37
N GLY A 31 53.37 2.89 -5.63
CA GLY A 31 54.15 2.44 -6.78
C GLY A 31 53.65 3.02 -8.10
N SER A 32 54.35 4.04 -8.60
CA SER A 32 54.16 4.66 -9.91
C SER A 32 54.78 3.82 -11.04
N ILE A 33 54.46 4.23 -12.28
CA ILE A 33 55.01 3.86 -13.60
C ILE A 33 54.30 2.69 -14.30
N ILE A 34 53.62 2.98 -15.41
CA ILE A 34 53.87 2.37 -16.73
C ILE A 34 53.40 3.33 -17.84
N SER A 35 54.21 3.30 -18.89
CA SER A 35 54.39 4.13 -20.07
C SER A 35 53.18 4.46 -20.96
N ILE A 36 53.37 5.61 -21.60
CA ILE A 36 52.72 6.09 -22.83
C ILE A 36 52.95 5.09 -23.97
N VAL A 37 51.88 4.72 -24.68
CA VAL A 37 51.95 4.45 -26.12
C VAL A 37 50.82 5.22 -26.79
N SER A 38 51.22 6.15 -27.66
CA SER A 38 50.34 6.84 -28.58
C SER A 38 50.04 5.92 -29.76
N SER A 39 48.77 5.83 -30.13
CA SER A 39 48.38 5.52 -31.50
C SER A 39 47.13 6.33 -31.78
N ASP A 40 47.32 7.37 -32.58
CA ASP A 40 46.27 8.21 -33.13
C ASP A 40 45.29 7.35 -33.93
N THR A 41 44.00 7.44 -33.59
CA THR A 41 42.93 7.24 -34.57
C THR A 41 41.75 8.11 -34.15
N THR A 42 41.55 9.16 -34.94
CA THR A 42 40.41 10.06 -34.91
C THR A 42 39.11 9.29 -35.16
N ALA A 43 38.17 9.32 -34.22
CA ALA A 43 36.75 9.09 -34.51
C ALA A 43 35.86 9.78 -33.46
N SER A 44 35.33 10.92 -33.88
CA SER A 44 34.09 11.59 -33.48
C SER A 44 33.55 11.36 -32.07
N ARG A 45 33.57 12.42 -31.26
CA ARG A 45 32.62 12.61 -30.15
C ARG A 45 31.22 12.74 -30.73
N VAL A 46 30.46 11.65 -30.76
CA VAL A 46 29.00 11.74 -30.83
C VAL A 46 28.53 11.95 -29.41
N THR A 47 28.05 13.16 -29.14
CA THR A 47 27.14 13.42 -28.04
C THR A 47 26.00 12.42 -28.16
N ASP A 48 25.87 11.52 -27.17
CA ASP A 48 24.66 10.73 -26.99
C ASP A 48 23.51 11.68 -26.70
N ASP A 49 22.96 12.22 -27.79
CA ASP A 49 21.64 12.79 -27.87
C ASP A 49 20.68 11.70 -27.38
N ARG A 50 20.33 11.82 -26.09
CA ARG A 50 19.26 11.08 -25.42
C ARG A 50 17.88 11.53 -25.93
N ALA A 51 17.80 11.78 -27.22
CA ALA A 51 16.64 12.10 -28.02
C ALA A 51 16.58 11.04 -29.10
N LEU A 52 15.39 10.45 -29.31
CA LEU A 52 15.11 9.26 -30.13
C LEU A 52 15.35 7.97 -29.31
N LEU A 53 14.36 7.24 -28.82
CA LEU A 53 13.21 6.71 -29.56
C LEU A 53 12.12 6.31 -28.56
N ALA A 54 11.01 7.04 -28.57
CA ALA A 54 9.72 6.43 -28.35
C ALA A 54 8.81 7.07 -29.40
N ALA A 55 8.75 6.44 -30.58
CA ALA A 55 7.69 6.66 -31.53
C ALA A 55 6.39 6.28 -30.81
N ALA A 56 5.80 7.25 -30.12
CA ALA A 56 4.42 7.17 -29.70
C ALA A 56 3.64 7.17 -31.01
N ASP A 57 3.10 6.02 -31.38
CA ASP A 57 2.09 5.89 -32.42
C ASP A 57 0.93 6.84 -32.06
N ARG A 58 1.02 8.06 -32.59
CA ARG A 58 -0.01 9.07 -32.51
C ARG A 58 -1.00 8.76 -33.61
N THR A 59 -2.00 7.95 -33.30
CA THR A 59 -3.24 7.97 -34.07
C THR A 59 -4.03 9.22 -33.71
N SER A 60 -4.79 9.73 -34.70
CA SER A 60 -5.53 10.99 -34.73
C SER A 60 -6.50 11.26 -33.54
N SER A 61 -6.64 10.33 -32.61
CA SER A 61 -7.61 10.37 -31.51
C SER A 61 -7.01 10.80 -30.16
N GLY A 62 -5.70 11.13 -30.08
CA GLY A 62 -5.09 11.76 -28.89
C GLY A 62 -4.99 10.88 -27.64
N ILE A 63 -5.27 9.58 -27.73
CA ILE A 63 -5.21 8.65 -26.59
C ILE A 63 -3.81 8.05 -26.53
N THR A 64 -2.99 8.50 -25.59
CA THR A 64 -1.72 7.85 -25.29
C THR A 64 -2.00 6.58 -24.48
N LEU A 65 -1.76 5.40 -25.06
CA LEU A 65 -1.61 4.17 -24.29
C LEU A 65 -0.34 4.30 -23.45
N ARG A 66 -0.47 4.90 -22.26
CA ARG A 66 0.62 4.96 -21.28
C ARG A 66 0.93 3.51 -20.93
N ALA A 67 2.12 3.04 -21.32
CA ALA A 67 2.64 1.76 -20.85
C ALA A 67 2.55 1.80 -19.32
N ILE A 68 1.65 0.99 -18.76
CA ILE A 68 1.39 0.95 -17.32
C ILE A 68 2.73 0.61 -16.69
N SER A 69 3.29 1.57 -15.96
CA SER A 69 4.58 1.34 -15.32
C SER A 69 4.40 0.19 -14.33
N SER A 70 5.40 -0.69 -14.19
CA SER A 70 5.33 -1.83 -13.25
C SER A 70 4.91 -1.37 -11.83
N SER A 71 5.32 -0.18 -11.41
CA SER A 71 4.87 0.47 -10.17
C SER A 71 3.36 0.75 -10.12
N GLU A 72 2.75 1.24 -11.19
CA GLU A 72 1.30 1.51 -11.26
C GLU A 72 0.48 0.21 -11.15
N ALA A 73 0.96 -0.87 -11.78
CA ALA A 73 0.33 -2.19 -11.67
C ALA A 73 0.37 -2.70 -10.23
N THR A 74 1.53 -2.58 -9.56
CA THR A 74 1.69 -3.02 -8.17
C THR A 74 0.84 -2.20 -7.20
N GLN A 75 0.75 -0.87 -7.40
CA GLN A 75 -0.15 -0.01 -6.63
C GLN A 75 -1.61 -0.44 -6.80
N LYS A 76 -2.02 -0.74 -8.03
CA LYS A 76 -3.37 -1.20 -8.34
C LYS A 76 -3.67 -2.51 -7.64
N SER A 77 -2.80 -3.53 -7.78
CA SER A 77 -2.93 -4.82 -7.11
C SER A 77 -3.00 -4.70 -5.59
N LEU A 78 -2.16 -3.86 -4.98
CA LEU A 78 -2.19 -3.62 -3.53
C LEU A 78 -3.50 -2.94 -3.09
N SER A 79 -3.99 -1.98 -3.89
CA SER A 79 -5.26 -1.32 -3.63
C SER A 79 -6.45 -2.27 -3.75
N GLU A 80 -6.41 -3.19 -4.72
CA GLU A 80 -7.42 -4.22 -4.93
C GLU A 80 -7.40 -5.24 -3.79
N LEU A 81 -6.23 -5.72 -3.39
CA LEU A 81 -6.06 -6.59 -2.23
C LEU A 81 -6.70 -6.00 -0.98
N ARG A 82 -6.46 -4.70 -0.71
CA ARG A 82 -7.05 -3.99 0.44
C ARG A 82 -8.57 -3.87 0.31
N LYS A 83 -9.08 -3.55 -0.88
CA LYS A 83 -10.51 -3.41 -1.15
C LYS A 83 -11.24 -4.75 -0.97
N LEU A 84 -10.70 -5.85 -1.48
CA LEU A 84 -11.31 -7.17 -1.40
C LEU A 84 -11.25 -7.76 0.01
N SER A 85 -10.09 -7.65 0.67
CA SER A 85 -9.88 -8.26 1.99
C SER A 85 -10.51 -7.48 3.15
N GLY A 86 -10.74 -6.17 3.00
CA GLY A 86 -11.18 -5.29 4.09
C GLY A 86 -10.17 -5.17 5.23
N LEU A 87 -8.90 -5.51 4.99
CA LEU A 87 -7.83 -5.44 5.99
C LEU A 87 -7.29 -4.02 6.16
N THR A 88 -6.83 -3.70 7.37
CA THR A 88 -6.15 -2.43 7.64
C THR A 88 -4.71 -2.50 7.14
N TRP A 89 -4.08 -1.33 6.93
CA TRP A 89 -2.67 -1.27 6.54
C TRP A 89 -1.74 -1.99 7.53
N GLU A 90 -2.08 -2.01 8.81
CA GLU A 90 -1.32 -2.73 9.83
C GLU A 90 -1.43 -4.25 9.70
N GLN A 91 -2.61 -4.75 9.35
CA GLN A 91 -2.82 -6.18 9.10
C GLN A 91 -2.14 -6.62 7.81
N LEU A 92 -2.20 -5.81 6.75
CA LEU A 92 -1.45 -6.07 5.52
C LEU A 92 0.06 -6.10 5.81
N ALA A 93 0.56 -5.18 6.64
CA ALA A 93 1.99 -5.15 7.01
C ALA A 93 2.42 -6.45 7.70
N LYS A 94 1.56 -7.01 8.57
CA LYS A 94 1.80 -8.32 9.21
C LYS A 94 1.81 -9.47 8.21
N LEU A 95 0.94 -9.47 7.19
CA LEU A 95 0.92 -10.52 6.14
C LEU A 95 2.23 -10.57 5.34
N PHE A 96 2.76 -9.41 5.00
CA PHE A 96 4.02 -9.30 4.26
C PHE A 96 5.26 -9.33 5.18
N ASN A 97 5.07 -9.43 6.50
CA ASN A 97 6.16 -9.33 7.48
C ASN A 97 7.04 -8.07 7.29
N VAL A 98 6.41 -6.93 6.98
CA VAL A 98 7.10 -5.64 6.79
C VAL A 98 6.55 -4.57 7.72
N SER A 99 7.26 -3.44 7.79
CA SER A 99 6.73 -2.27 8.50
C SER A 99 5.54 -1.66 7.77
N ARG A 100 4.60 -1.07 8.52
CA ARG A 100 3.50 -0.27 7.95
C ARG A 100 4.01 0.83 7.01
N ARG A 101 5.17 1.42 7.31
CA ARG A 101 5.78 2.50 6.52
C ARG A 101 6.24 2.00 5.15
N SER A 102 6.87 0.83 5.07
CA SER A 102 7.28 0.19 3.81
C SER A 102 6.09 -0.02 2.88
N LEU A 103 4.97 -0.44 3.46
CA LEU A 103 3.76 -0.75 2.71
C LEU A 103 3.07 0.52 2.17
N HIS A 104 3.14 1.64 2.90
CA HIS A 104 2.73 2.96 2.38
C HIS A 104 3.62 3.46 1.24
N PHE A 105 4.93 3.21 1.30
CA PHE A 105 5.82 3.57 0.20
C PHE A 105 5.50 2.80 -1.08
N TRP A 106 5.16 1.52 -0.96
CA TRP A 106 4.68 0.71 -2.09
C TRP A 106 3.36 1.23 -2.65
N ALA A 107 2.42 1.60 -1.77
CA ALA A 107 1.18 2.25 -2.20
C ALA A 107 1.42 3.61 -2.90
N SER A 108 2.53 4.28 -2.58
CA SER A 108 2.97 5.53 -3.21
C SER A 108 3.75 5.33 -4.51
N GLY A 109 4.02 4.08 -4.91
CA GLY A 109 4.60 3.74 -6.22
C GLY A 109 6.08 3.36 -6.17
N GLN A 110 6.65 3.18 -4.97
CA GLN A 110 8.00 2.65 -4.86
C GLN A 110 8.05 1.19 -5.34
N PRO A 111 9.09 0.78 -6.10
CA PRO A 111 9.22 -0.60 -6.57
C PRO A 111 9.29 -1.60 -5.41
N LEU A 112 8.69 -2.78 -5.60
CA LEU A 112 8.80 -3.92 -4.69
C LEU A 112 10.02 -4.78 -5.04
N SER A 113 10.44 -5.62 -4.09
CA SER A 113 11.31 -6.75 -4.40
C SER A 113 10.54 -7.84 -5.13
N ARG A 114 11.19 -8.60 -6.00
CA ARG A 114 10.57 -9.72 -6.74
C ARG A 114 9.87 -10.73 -5.81
N PHE A 115 10.45 -11.00 -4.64
CA PHE A 115 9.86 -11.89 -3.64
C PHE A 115 8.50 -11.36 -3.13
N ASN A 116 8.41 -10.06 -2.83
CA ASN A 116 7.18 -9.45 -2.34
C ASN A 116 6.14 -9.31 -3.46
N GLU A 117 6.56 -9.10 -4.71
CA GLU A 117 5.65 -9.10 -5.86
C GLU A 117 4.99 -10.47 -6.05
N GLU A 118 5.78 -11.55 -5.97
CA GLU A 118 5.25 -12.90 -6.03
C GLU A 118 4.28 -13.18 -4.88
N GLN A 119 4.65 -12.78 -3.66
CA GLN A 119 3.78 -12.92 -2.48
C GLN A 119 2.47 -12.13 -2.64
N LEU A 120 2.53 -10.92 -3.18
CA LEU A 120 1.36 -10.08 -3.46
C LEU A 120 0.42 -10.76 -4.44
N ASN A 121 0.96 -11.30 -5.54
CA ASN A 121 0.15 -11.99 -6.55
C ASN A 121 -0.51 -13.25 -5.99
N ARG A 122 0.24 -14.09 -5.25
CA ARG A 122 -0.29 -15.29 -4.58
C ARG A 122 -1.39 -14.96 -3.57
N LEU A 123 -1.19 -13.90 -2.78
CA LEU A 123 -2.20 -13.41 -1.83
C LEU A 123 -3.45 -12.89 -2.53
N LEU A 124 -3.27 -12.13 -3.61
CA LEU A 124 -4.38 -11.58 -4.38
C LEU A 124 -5.21 -12.69 -5.01
N GLU A 125 -4.59 -13.72 -5.59
CA GLU A 125 -5.28 -14.92 -6.08
C GLU A 125 -6.05 -15.65 -4.98
N ALA A 126 -5.44 -15.83 -3.80
CA ALA A 126 -6.10 -16.51 -2.68
C ALA A 126 -7.31 -15.71 -2.17
N ILE A 127 -7.21 -14.38 -2.10
CA ILE A 127 -8.32 -13.52 -1.64
C ILE A 127 -9.41 -13.40 -2.71
N GLN A 128 -9.05 -13.37 -4.00
CA GLN A 128 -10.04 -13.44 -5.07
C GLN A 128 -10.79 -14.77 -5.07
N TYR A 129 -10.10 -15.89 -4.82
CA TYR A 129 -10.71 -17.21 -4.75
C TYR A 129 -11.78 -17.32 -3.65
N ILE A 130 -11.57 -16.67 -2.51
CA ILE A 130 -12.51 -16.72 -1.37
C ILE A 130 -13.52 -15.57 -1.36
N ASP A 131 -13.45 -14.65 -2.32
CA ASP A 131 -14.26 -13.43 -2.30
C ASP A 131 -15.77 -13.77 -2.25
N ARG A 132 -16.46 -13.22 -1.24
CA ARG A 132 -17.92 -13.36 -1.07
C ARG A 132 -18.68 -12.13 -1.55
N GLY A 133 -18.01 -11.20 -2.23
CA GLY A 133 -18.58 -9.98 -2.80
C GLY A 133 -18.66 -8.80 -1.82
N SER A 134 -18.23 -8.96 -0.57
CA SER A 134 -18.16 -7.87 0.41
C SER A 134 -16.89 -7.94 1.25
N ALA A 135 -16.17 -6.82 1.30
CA ALA A 135 -14.95 -6.67 2.08
C ALA A 135 -15.15 -6.99 3.56
N ASN A 136 -16.31 -6.67 4.14
CA ASN A 136 -16.60 -6.94 5.54
C ASN A 136 -16.81 -8.44 5.81
N LEU A 137 -17.45 -9.15 4.88
CA LEU A 137 -17.62 -10.60 4.96
C LEU A 137 -16.27 -11.32 4.81
N ASN A 138 -15.42 -10.86 3.89
CA ASN A 138 -14.09 -11.41 3.72
C ASN A 138 -13.22 -11.14 4.96
N ARG A 139 -13.27 -9.92 5.52
CA ARG A 139 -12.57 -9.58 6.75
C ARG A 139 -13.00 -10.44 7.93
N SER A 140 -14.31 -10.57 8.15
CA SER A 140 -14.82 -11.37 9.26
C SER A 140 -14.43 -12.84 9.12
N LEU A 141 -14.40 -13.36 7.87
CA LEU A 141 -13.90 -14.70 7.59
C LEU A 141 -12.41 -14.82 7.90
N LEU A 142 -11.55 -13.93 7.38
CA LEU A 142 -10.10 -13.97 7.62
C LEU A 142 -9.73 -13.90 9.10
N LEU A 143 -10.49 -13.12 9.87
CA LEU A 143 -10.32 -12.96 11.32
C LEU A 143 -11.14 -13.98 12.13
N LYS A 144 -11.88 -14.87 11.47
CA LYS A 144 -12.55 -16.00 12.12
C LYS A 144 -11.54 -17.15 12.23
N GLY A 145 -11.50 -17.74 13.42
CA GLY A 145 -10.70 -18.93 13.67
C GLY A 145 -11.37 -20.19 13.13
N SER A 146 -10.55 -21.12 12.65
CA SER A 146 -10.89 -22.52 12.46
C SER A 146 -9.86 -23.36 13.22
N ASN A 147 -10.32 -24.32 14.01
CA ASN A 147 -9.44 -25.27 14.72
C ASN A 147 -8.35 -24.58 15.59
N GLY A 148 -8.68 -23.45 16.23
CA GLY A 148 -7.78 -22.74 17.15
C GLY A 148 -6.80 -21.76 16.50
N HIS A 149 -6.72 -21.67 15.17
CA HIS A 149 -5.89 -20.71 14.45
C HIS A 149 -6.74 -19.79 13.57
N LEU A 150 -6.32 -18.53 13.43
CA LEU A 150 -6.97 -17.60 12.51
C LEU A 150 -6.59 -17.95 11.08
N PHE A 151 -7.53 -17.84 10.14
CA PHE A 151 -7.18 -17.97 8.72
C PHE A 151 -6.15 -16.93 8.28
N PHE A 152 -6.17 -15.76 8.93
CA PHE A 152 -5.13 -14.76 8.82
C PHE A 152 -3.73 -15.33 9.10
N ASP A 153 -3.56 -16.15 10.13
CA ASP A 153 -2.25 -16.70 10.51
C ASP A 153 -1.74 -17.72 9.48
N LEU A 154 -2.64 -18.47 8.82
CA LEU A 154 -2.28 -19.35 7.71
C LEU A 154 -1.73 -18.58 6.51
N LEU A 155 -2.28 -17.40 6.23
CA LEU A 155 -1.79 -16.51 5.18
C LEU A 155 -0.43 -15.89 5.53
N VAL A 156 -0.21 -15.53 6.81
CA VAL A 156 1.11 -15.10 7.31
C VAL A 156 2.13 -16.21 7.14
N ALA A 157 1.76 -17.46 7.43
CA ALA A 157 2.62 -18.63 7.26
C ALA A 157 2.85 -19.04 5.79
N GLY A 158 2.24 -18.34 4.82
CA GLY A 158 2.38 -18.64 3.39
C GLY A 158 1.63 -19.89 2.91
N LYS A 159 0.72 -20.44 3.72
CA LYS A 159 -0.02 -21.68 3.43
C LYS A 159 -1.29 -21.43 2.63
N TYR A 160 -1.16 -20.83 1.44
CA TYR A 160 -2.29 -20.40 0.62
C TYR A 160 -3.21 -21.54 0.17
N GLU A 161 -2.64 -22.70 -0.15
CA GLU A 161 -3.41 -23.85 -0.65
C GLU A 161 -4.22 -24.53 0.46
N GLU A 162 -3.67 -24.63 1.67
CA GLU A 162 -4.43 -25.11 2.84
C GLU A 162 -5.59 -24.17 3.14
N PHE A 163 -5.32 -22.86 3.11
CA PHE A 163 -6.35 -21.83 3.28
C PHE A 163 -7.49 -21.97 2.26
N LYS A 164 -7.18 -22.10 0.96
CA LYS A 164 -8.17 -22.30 -0.11
C LYS A 164 -9.00 -23.57 0.12
N LYS A 165 -8.36 -24.68 0.52
CA LYS A 165 -9.04 -25.96 0.80
C LYS A 165 -10.01 -25.88 1.97
N ILE A 166 -9.66 -25.18 3.05
CA ILE A 166 -10.49 -25.09 4.25
C ILE A 166 -11.67 -24.13 4.04
N VAL A 167 -11.42 -22.98 3.40
CA VAL A 167 -12.44 -21.95 3.20
C VAL A 167 -13.40 -22.28 2.06
N GLY A 168 -12.88 -22.98 1.03
CA GLY A 168 -13.61 -23.23 -0.22
C GLY A 168 -13.68 -21.99 -1.11
N CYS A 169 -14.28 -22.16 -2.29
CA CYS A 169 -14.51 -21.06 -3.21
C CYS A 169 -15.53 -20.06 -2.62
N GLY A 170 -15.29 -18.78 -2.88
CA GLY A 170 -16.21 -17.71 -2.57
C GLY A 170 -17.40 -17.69 -3.55
N ASN A 171 -18.58 -17.38 -3.03
CA ASN A 171 -19.79 -17.16 -3.83
C ASN A 171 -20.00 -15.66 -4.08
N ALA A 172 -18.97 -14.94 -4.52
CA ALA A 172 -19.16 -13.54 -4.90
C ALA A 172 -20.15 -13.47 -6.08
N PRO A 173 -21.26 -12.73 -5.95
CA PRO A 173 -22.06 -12.40 -7.12
C PRO A 173 -21.14 -11.69 -8.13
N GLN A 174 -21.13 -12.15 -9.38
CA GLN A 174 -20.39 -11.47 -10.43
C GLN A 174 -20.80 -10.00 -10.42
N LYS A 175 -19.80 -9.10 -10.40
CA LYS A 175 -20.06 -7.66 -10.44
C LYS A 175 -21.06 -7.42 -11.58
N PRO A 176 -22.26 -6.88 -11.30
CA PRO A 176 -23.25 -6.67 -12.34
C PRO A 176 -22.58 -5.81 -13.41
N GLN A 177 -22.52 -6.33 -14.63
CA GLN A 177 -22.07 -5.54 -15.76
C GLN A 177 -23.12 -4.47 -15.96
N LEU A 178 -22.82 -3.26 -15.46
CA LEU A 178 -23.66 -2.10 -15.71
C LEU A 178 -23.62 -1.89 -17.23
N SER A 179 -24.77 -2.05 -17.88
CA SER A 179 -24.92 -1.62 -19.26
C SER A 179 -24.54 -0.14 -19.32
N SER A 180 -23.84 0.24 -20.39
CA SER A 180 -23.59 1.65 -20.68
C SER A 180 -24.94 2.39 -20.66
N LEU A 181 -25.01 3.53 -19.95
CA LEU A 181 -26.19 4.38 -19.94
C LEU A 181 -26.68 4.62 -21.38
N SER A 182 -27.98 4.56 -21.59
CA SER A 182 -28.57 4.89 -22.89
C SER A 182 -28.20 6.31 -23.30
N GLU A 183 -27.98 6.55 -24.59
CA GLU A 183 -27.66 7.89 -25.12
C GLU A 183 -28.73 8.92 -24.74
N ASP A 184 -29.99 8.52 -24.67
CA ASP A 184 -31.11 9.39 -24.26
C ASP A 184 -30.98 9.88 -22.82
N THR A 185 -30.56 9.00 -21.90
CA THR A 185 -30.34 9.36 -20.49
C THR A 185 -29.12 10.27 -20.32
N LEU A 186 -28.09 10.08 -21.15
CA LEU A 186 -26.94 10.98 -21.20
C LEU A 186 -27.34 12.35 -21.73
N ALA A 187 -28.16 12.41 -22.80
CA ALA A 187 -28.66 13.65 -23.37
C ALA A 187 -29.54 14.42 -22.39
N ALA A 188 -30.43 13.74 -21.66
CA ALA A 188 -31.28 14.34 -20.64
C ALA A 188 -30.50 14.85 -19.41
N SER A 189 -29.32 14.28 -19.13
CA SER A 189 -28.45 14.70 -18.02
C SER A 189 -27.40 15.74 -18.42
N ARG A 190 -27.38 16.18 -19.69
CA ARG A 190 -26.45 17.23 -20.12
C ARG A 190 -26.85 18.54 -19.45
N PRO A 191 -25.91 19.26 -18.80
CA PRO A 191 -26.19 20.60 -18.31
C PRO A 191 -26.64 21.49 -19.48
N GLN A 192 -27.50 22.47 -19.19
CA GLN A 192 -27.91 23.46 -20.17
C GLN A 192 -26.70 24.22 -20.73
N ASN A 193 -26.79 24.61 -22.00
CA ASN A 193 -25.73 25.36 -22.65
C ASN A 193 -25.55 26.70 -21.92
N PRO A 194 -24.32 27.08 -21.54
CA PRO A 194 -24.07 28.36 -20.89
C PRO A 194 -24.58 29.57 -21.68
N ALA A 195 -24.64 29.52 -23.02
CA ALA A 195 -25.21 30.60 -23.83
C ALA A 195 -26.69 30.85 -23.52
N ASP A 196 -27.45 29.79 -23.24
CA ASP A 196 -28.87 29.86 -22.88
C ASP A 196 -29.07 30.32 -21.42
N LEU A 197 -28.00 30.33 -20.62
CA LEU A 197 -27.97 30.81 -19.24
C LEU A 197 -27.55 32.28 -19.13
N VAL A 198 -27.11 32.92 -20.22
CA VAL A 198 -26.69 34.34 -20.21
C VAL A 198 -27.87 35.28 -20.02
N ASP A 199 -29.05 34.89 -20.52
CA ASP A 199 -30.31 35.63 -20.33
C ASP A 199 -31.01 35.32 -19.00
N ALA A 200 -30.48 34.39 -18.20
CA ALA A 200 -30.97 34.18 -16.84
C ALA A 200 -30.61 35.41 -16.02
N PHE A 201 -31.60 36.29 -15.82
CA PHE A 201 -31.50 37.45 -14.94
C PHE A 201 -30.82 37.01 -13.64
N GLN A 202 -29.75 37.72 -13.26
CA GLN A 202 -29.09 37.56 -11.97
C GLN A 202 -30.09 37.99 -10.90
N GLU A 203 -30.98 37.08 -10.52
CA GLU A 203 -31.96 37.33 -9.49
C GLU A 203 -31.18 37.67 -8.22
N PRO A 204 -31.44 38.83 -7.60
CA PRO A 204 -30.73 39.21 -6.38
C PRO A 204 -30.94 38.09 -5.36
N ILE A 205 -29.85 37.44 -4.94
CA ILE A 205 -29.90 36.37 -3.94
C ILE A 205 -30.61 36.95 -2.71
N HIS A 206 -31.84 36.48 -2.44
CA HIS A 206 -32.60 36.92 -1.28
C HIS A 206 -31.94 36.34 -0.04
N ARG A 207 -30.95 37.08 0.48
CA ARG A 207 -30.37 36.81 1.79
C ARG A 207 -31.43 37.20 2.80
N GLU A 208 -32.23 36.23 3.24
CA GLU A 208 -32.87 36.37 4.53
C GLU A 208 -31.74 36.55 5.55
N VAL A 209 -31.55 37.79 6.00
CA VAL A 209 -30.73 38.11 7.17
C VAL A 209 -31.54 37.64 8.38
N GLY A 210 -31.77 36.32 8.46
CA GLY A 210 -32.31 35.68 9.64
C GLY A 210 -31.39 36.03 10.79
N ARG A 211 -31.94 36.72 11.80
CA ARG A 211 -31.23 37.12 13.01
C ARG A 211 -30.40 35.94 13.50
N SER A 212 -29.08 36.05 13.36
CA SER A 212 -28.15 35.06 13.87
C SER A 212 -28.41 34.91 15.36
N ARG A 213 -28.88 33.72 15.77
CA ARG A 213 -29.05 33.42 17.18
C ARG A 213 -27.66 33.40 17.81
N SER A 214 -27.36 34.39 18.65
CA SER A 214 -26.12 34.39 19.43
C SER A 214 -26.07 33.12 20.28
N ALA A 215 -25.01 32.32 20.13
CA ALA A 215 -24.80 31.12 20.92
C ALA A 215 -24.76 31.46 22.42
N ARG A 216 -25.68 30.87 23.19
CA ARG A 216 -25.72 31.05 24.65
C ARG A 216 -24.80 29.99 25.27
N ALA A 217 -23.64 30.40 25.77
CA ALA A 217 -22.72 29.50 26.47
C ALA A 217 -23.33 29.02 27.79
N ALA A 218 -23.54 27.71 27.92
CA ALA A 218 -23.94 27.09 29.18
C ALA A 218 -22.71 26.93 30.08
N ARG A 219 -22.60 27.75 31.13
CA ARG A 219 -21.62 27.51 32.20
C ARG A 219 -22.10 26.34 33.06
N SER A 220 -21.41 25.20 32.95
CA SER A 220 -21.58 24.07 33.85
C SER A 220 -21.09 24.46 35.25
N ARG A 221 -22.00 24.51 36.24
CA ARG A 221 -21.64 24.59 37.66
C ARG A 221 -21.14 23.21 38.10
N LYS A 222 -19.82 23.09 38.28
CA LYS A 222 -19.19 21.97 38.96
C LYS A 222 -19.47 22.11 40.46
N ASN A 223 -20.44 21.36 40.97
CA ASN A 223 -20.66 21.24 42.40
C ASN A 223 -19.60 20.30 42.96
N ASN A 224 -18.59 20.86 43.62
CA ASN A 224 -17.76 20.14 44.59
C ASN A 224 -18.51 20.19 45.92
N SER A 225 -19.25 19.13 46.26
CA SER A 225 -19.64 18.87 47.64
C SER A 225 -18.63 17.89 48.22
N GLY A 226 -17.63 18.45 48.90
CA GLY A 226 -16.86 17.69 49.89
C GLY A 226 -17.67 17.61 51.17
N GLN A 227 -17.93 16.39 51.63
CA GLN A 227 -17.73 15.87 52.98
C GLN A 227 -18.04 14.38 52.99
#